data_AF-A0ABD5U7S2-F1
#
_entry.id   AF-A0ABD5U7S2-F1
#
_cell.length_a   1.000
_cell.length_b   1.000
_cell.length_c   1.000
_cell.angle_alpha   90.00
_cell.angle_beta   90.00
_cell.angle_gamma   90.00
#
_symmetry.space_group_name_H-M   'P 1'
#
loop_
_entity.id
_entity.type
_entity.pdbx_description
1 polymer ?
#
loop_
_entity_poly.entity_id
_entity_poly.type
_entity_poly.pdbx_seq_one_letter_code
_entity_poly.pdbx_strand_id
1 'polypeptide(L)' 'MANPRYEYHSEPVSITPTELRNDQPKIDEILNGLAGEGWVLDEAVRVDSSSLLFVFRRPVES' A
#
# COMPACT_ATOMS: atom_id res chain seq x y z
N MET A 1 24.78 -7.47 -13.68
CA MET A 1 23.33 -7.26 -13.45
C MET A 1 23.18 -6.80 -12.02
N ALA A 2 22.54 -5.66 -11.76
CA ALA A 2 22.35 -5.18 -10.39
C ALA A 2 21.26 -6.01 -9.72
N ASN A 3 21.58 -6.65 -8.60
CA ASN A 3 20.55 -7.30 -7.79
C ASN A 3 19.72 -6.20 -7.13
N PRO A 4 18.40 -6.15 -7.36
CA PRO A 4 17.55 -5.19 -6.66
C PRO A 4 17.63 -5.46 -5.17
N ARG A 5 17.91 -4.42 -4.37
CA ARG A 5 17.96 -4.51 -2.90
C ARG A 5 16.57 -4.62 -2.27
N TYR A 6 15.55 -4.22 -3.03
CA TYR A 6 14.17 -4.19 -2.59
C TYR A 6 13.24 -4.70 -3.69
N GLU A 7 12.25 -5.47 -3.28
CA GLU A 7 11.05 -5.75 -4.04
C GLU A 7 9.99 -4.69 -3.71
N TYR A 8 9.15 -4.38 -4.69
CA TYR A 8 8.08 -3.40 -4.57
C TYR A 8 6.73 -4.04 -4.85
N HIS A 9 5.72 -3.62 -4.11
CA HIS A 9 4.32 -4.00 -4.29
C HIS A 9 3.46 -2.74 -4.24
N SER A 10 2.35 -2.70 -4.96
CA SER A 10 1.48 -1.53 -4.99
C SER A 10 0.01 -1.91 -4.91
N GLU A 11 -0.73 -1.27 -4.02
CA GLU A 11 -2.16 -1.48 -3.84
C GLU A 11 -2.94 -0.18 -4.13
N PRO A 12 -3.79 -0.15 -5.18
CA PRO A 12 -4.69 0.95 -5.42
C PRO A 12 -5.91 0.86 -4.49
N VAL A 13 -6.27 1.97 -3.87
CA VAL A 13 -7.44 2.09 -3.00
C VAL A 13 -8.30 3.25 -3.45
N SER A 14 -9.57 2.95 -3.74
CA SER A 14 -10.58 3.97 -3.95
C SER A 14 -11.24 4.33 -2.62
N ILE A 15 -11.30 5.61 -2.33
CA ILE A 15 -11.90 6.21 -1.16
C ILE A 15 -13.10 7.02 -1.63
N THR A 16 -14.30 6.58 -1.29
CA THR A 16 -15.50 7.34 -1.62
C THR A 16 -15.69 8.44 -0.56
N PRO A 17 -15.81 9.74 -0.92
CA PRO A 17 -15.86 10.83 0.06
C PRO A 17 -17.02 10.72 1.07
N THR A 18 -18.13 10.11 0.67
CA THR A 18 -19.31 9.85 1.52
C THR A 18 -19.13 8.67 2.47
N GLU A 19 -18.08 7.85 2.26
CA GLU A 19 -17.90 6.55 2.92
C GLU A 19 -16.54 6.38 3.57
N LEU A 20 -15.76 7.46 3.76
CA LEU A 20 -14.45 7.43 4.45
C LEU A 20 -14.46 6.61 5.75
N ARG A 21 -15.56 6.66 6.52
CA ARG A 21 -15.74 5.87 7.75
C ARG A 21 -15.97 4.37 7.49
N ASN A 22 -16.61 4.02 6.38
CA ASN A 22 -16.90 2.64 5.97
C ASN A 22 -15.73 2.00 5.21
N ASP A 23 -14.89 2.81 4.57
CA ASP A 23 -13.71 2.33 3.83
C ASP A 23 -12.46 2.23 4.72
N GLN A 24 -12.44 2.91 5.87
CA GLN A 24 -11.32 2.82 6.83
C GLN A 24 -10.97 1.38 7.26
N PRO A 25 -11.94 0.49 7.60
CA PRO A 25 -11.62 -0.89 7.92
C PRO A 25 -10.94 -1.66 6.78
N LYS A 26 -11.31 -1.37 5.52
CA LYS A 26 -10.69 -2.01 4.35
C LYS A 26 -9.26 -1.53 4.14
N ILE A 27 -9.01 -0.24 4.35
CA ILE A 27 -7.66 0.33 4.30
C ILE A 27 -6.80 -0.32 5.38
N ASP A 28 -7.31 -0.40 6.60
CA ASP A 28 -6.61 -1.03 7.71
C ASP A 28 -6.32 -2.52 7.43
N GLU A 29 -7.25 -3.25 6.81
CA GLU A 29 -7.04 -4.64 6.40
C GLU A 29 -5.91 -4.78 5.38
N ILE A 30 -5.88 -3.93 4.35
CA ILE A 30 -4.81 -3.93 3.32
C ILE A 30 -3.45 -3.61 3.96
N LEU A 31 -3.39 -2.52 4.74
CA LEU A 31 -2.14 -2.08 5.37
C LEU A 31 -1.61 -3.12 6.35
N ASN A 32 -2.46 -3.67 7.20
CA ASN A 32 -2.06 -4.66 8.20
C ASN A 32 -1.77 -6.03 7.59
N GLY A 33 -2.50 -6.43 6.55
CA GLY A 33 -2.25 -7.68 5.82
C GLY A 33 -0.86 -7.68 5.19
N LEU A 34 -0.53 -6.62 4.44
CA LEU A 34 0.79 -6.48 3.84
C LEU A 34 1.90 -6.33 4.88
N ALA A 35 1.66 -5.59 5.97
CA ALA A 35 2.60 -5.53 7.09
C ALA A 35 2.86 -6.90 7.73
N GLY A 36 1.81 -7.75 7.84
CA GLY A 36 1.92 -9.12 8.33
C GLY A 36 2.76 -10.04 7.43
N GLU A 37 2.81 -9.74 6.12
CA GLU A 37 3.65 -10.41 5.13
C GLU A 37 5.09 -9.83 5.06
N GLY A 38 5.43 -8.85 5.90
CA GLY A 38 6.74 -8.22 5.96
C GLY A 38 6.96 -7.08 4.96
N TRP A 39 5.90 -6.61 4.31
CA TRP A 39 5.95 -5.41 3.48
C TRP A 39 5.92 -4.15 4.35
N VAL A 40 6.73 -3.16 3.99
CA VAL A 40 6.77 -1.86 4.66
C VAL A 40 6.24 -0.81 3.71
N LEU A 41 5.29 0.03 4.16
CA LEU A 41 4.81 1.15 3.38
C LEU A 41 5.97 2.12 3.08
N ASP A 42 6.24 2.33 1.80
CA ASP A 42 7.29 3.22 1.29
C ASP A 42 6.70 4.59 0.94
N GLU A 43 5.58 4.60 0.23
CA GLU A 43 4.93 5.82 -0.24
C GLU A 43 3.40 5.66 -0.33
N ALA A 44 2.66 6.75 -0.10
CA ALA A 44 1.23 6.82 -0.35
C ALA A 44 0.95 7.98 -1.31
N VAL A 45 0.59 7.67 -2.54
CA VAL A 45 0.40 8.65 -3.62
C VAL A 45 -1.08 8.90 -3.83
N ARG A 46 -1.49 10.17 -3.83
CA ARG A 46 -2.85 10.54 -4.23
C ARG A 46 -2.93 10.64 -5.75
N VAL A 47 -3.77 9.80 -6.35
CA VAL A 47 -3.97 9.78 -7.81
C VAL A 47 -5.05 10.79 -8.22
N ASP A 48 -6.15 10.83 -7.47
CA ASP A 48 -7.25 11.79 -7.69
C ASP A 48 -7.98 12.15 -6.38
N SER A 49 -9.15 12.78 -6.47
CA SER A 49 -9.94 13.19 -5.30
C SER A 49 -10.34 12.05 -4.36
N SER A 50 -10.41 10.83 -4.90
CA SER A 50 -11.02 9.62 -4.35
C SER A 50 -10.16 8.37 -4.55
N SER A 51 -8.87 8.52 -4.90
CA SER A 51 -7.99 7.38 -5.18
C SER A 51 -6.61 7.59 -4.57
N LEU A 52 -6.14 6.61 -3.81
CA LEU A 52 -4.78 6.49 -3.30
C LEU A 52 -4.10 5.27 -3.91
N LEU A 53 -2.78 5.36 -4.06
CA LEU A 53 -1.92 4.24 -4.39
C LEU A 53 -0.93 4.07 -3.25
N PHE A 54 -0.99 2.95 -2.54
CA PHE A 54 -0.01 2.60 -1.53
C PHE A 54 1.10 1.80 -2.18
N VAL A 55 2.34 2.27 -2.02
CA VAL A 55 3.54 1.60 -2.50
C VAL A 55 4.25 1.03 -1.28
N PHE A 56 4.53 -0.27 -1.35
CA PHE A 56 5.24 -1.00 -0.32
C PHE A 56 6.56 -1.52 -0.87
N ARG A 57 7.50 -1.72 0.05
CA ARG A 57 8.77 -2.35 -0.25
C ARG A 57 9.10 -3.42 0.78
N ARG A 58 9.86 -4.41 0.36
CA ARG A 58 10.52 -5.37 1.26
C ARG A 58 11.94 -5.66 0.78
N PRO A 59 12.89 -5.92 1.69
CA PRO A 59 14.23 -6.35 1.29
C PRO A 59 14.15 -7.65 0.50
N VAL A 60 14.94 -7.77 -0.58
CA VAL A 60 15.14 -9.06 -1.24
C VAL A 60 16.12 -9.86 -0.37
N GLU A 61 15.68 -10.97 0.21
CA GLU A 61 16.58 -11.87 0.94
C GLU A 61 17.70 -12.31 -0.02
N SER A 62 18.96 -12.02 0.34
CA SER A 62 20.16 -12.39 -0.42
C SER A 62 20.70 -13.75 -0.01
#